data_AF-A0A4Y8JRC3-F1
#
_entry.id   AF-A0A4Y8JRC3-F1
#
_cell.length_a   1.000
_cell.length_b   1.000
_cell.length_c   1.000
_cell.angle_alpha   90.00
_cell.angle_beta   90.00
_cell.angle_gamma   90.00
#
_symmetry.space_group_name_H-M   'P 1'
#
loop_
_entity.id
_entity.type
_entity.pdbx_description
1 polymer ?
#
loop_
_entity_poly.entity_id
_entity_poly.type
_entity_poly.pdbx_seq_one_letter_code
_entity_poly.pdbx_strand_id
1 'polypeptide(L)'
;MGNFELKRGKGHSNVPQRSDVPRAPLPNDERKKLLSSLVWQERAQVALESDLSMDDLAALVRDEEVTVRQLTYDLHRDISPVLLNEVLALYPDDAPRMAYQVHAPLAALRLKRFNFASRDDIERYLAGIGADEATSRAFLSIVKSPETGLLTLDELMGTVSH
;
A
#
# COMPACT_ATOMS: atom_id res chain seq x y z
N MET A 1 17.12 -24.05 -17.35
CA MET A 1 17.34 -24.36 -15.92
C MET A 1 18.23 -23.27 -15.35
N GLY A 2 17.67 -22.28 -14.66
CA GLY A 2 18.42 -21.19 -14.05
C GLY A 2 18.38 -21.35 -12.53
N ASN A 3 19.55 -21.37 -11.90
CA ASN A 3 19.73 -21.54 -10.46
C ASN A 3 19.18 -20.37 -9.67
N PHE A 4 18.36 -20.66 -8.65
CA PHE A 4 17.93 -19.72 -7.63
C PHE A 4 18.93 -19.74 -6.47
N GLU A 5 19.61 -18.62 -6.22
CA GLU A 5 20.28 -18.42 -4.93
C GLU A 5 19.31 -17.79 -3.93
N LEU A 6 18.85 -18.60 -2.99
CA LEU A 6 18.31 -18.14 -1.71
C LEU A 6 19.46 -17.54 -0.91
N LYS A 7 19.65 -16.21 -0.97
CA LYS A 7 20.55 -15.54 -0.03
C LYS A 7 19.95 -15.62 1.37
N ARG A 8 20.43 -16.58 2.17
CA ARG A 8 20.24 -16.59 3.62
C ARG A 8 21.09 -15.48 4.23
N GLY A 9 20.52 -14.28 4.36
CA GLY A 9 21.01 -13.29 5.32
C GLY A 9 20.83 -13.82 6.74
N LYS A 10 21.83 -13.65 7.59
CA LYS A 10 21.74 -13.98 9.01
C LYS A 10 20.66 -13.10 9.65
N GLY A 11 19.57 -13.74 10.08
CA GLY A 11 18.37 -13.07 10.59
C GLY A 11 17.55 -12.45 9.45
N HIS A 12 16.27 -12.19 9.70
CA HIS A 12 15.31 -11.52 8.81
C HIS A 12 14.47 -12.44 7.91
N SER A 13 13.17 -12.27 8.12
CA SER A 13 11.97 -12.76 7.43
C SER A 13 12.15 -13.20 5.96
N ASN A 14 11.50 -14.30 5.59
CA ASN A 14 11.31 -14.79 4.22
C ASN A 14 10.39 -13.85 3.41
N VAL A 15 10.71 -12.57 3.31
CA VAL A 15 9.97 -11.61 2.48
C VAL A 15 10.68 -11.54 1.12
N PRO A 16 10.01 -11.93 0.03
CA PRO A 16 10.54 -11.74 -1.33
C PRO A 16 10.93 -10.28 -1.55
N GLN A 17 12.19 -10.02 -1.86
CA GLN A 17 12.67 -8.69 -2.23
C GLN A 17 12.67 -8.53 -3.75
N ARG A 18 12.29 -7.33 -4.20
CA ARG A 18 12.42 -6.94 -5.61
C ARG A 18 13.90 -6.91 -5.97
N SER A 19 14.29 -7.58 -7.05
CA SER A 19 15.66 -7.52 -7.56
C SER A 19 15.86 -6.23 -8.34
N ASP A 20 16.98 -5.54 -8.11
CA ASP A 20 17.36 -4.32 -8.86
C ASP A 20 17.76 -4.60 -10.32
N VAL A 21 17.80 -5.87 -10.73
CA VAL A 21 18.06 -6.26 -12.12
C VAL A 21 16.76 -6.15 -12.91
N PRO A 22 16.71 -5.38 -14.01
CA PRO A 22 15.56 -5.36 -14.91
C PRO A 22 15.33 -6.78 -15.44
N ARG A 23 14.27 -7.43 -14.97
CA ARG A 23 13.80 -8.68 -15.56
C ARG A 23 12.84 -8.35 -16.69
N ALA A 24 12.96 -9.09 -17.78
CA ALA A 24 11.94 -9.04 -18.81
C ALA A 24 10.58 -9.41 -18.17
N PRO A 25 9.49 -8.69 -18.50
CA PRO A 25 8.17 -9.02 -18.00
C PRO A 25 7.83 -10.48 -18.29
N LEU A 26 7.16 -11.14 -17.35
CA LEU A 26 6.64 -12.48 -17.57
C LEU A 26 5.64 -12.48 -18.74
N PRO A 27 5.71 -13.47 -19.66
CA PRO A 27 4.66 -13.69 -20.63
C PRO A 27 3.30 -13.86 -19.94
N ASN A 28 2.22 -13.36 -20.57
CA ASN A 28 0.87 -13.37 -19.98
C ASN A 28 0.41 -14.77 -19.54
N ASP A 29 0.71 -15.82 -20.31
CA ASP A 29 0.31 -17.19 -19.98
C ASP A 29 1.04 -17.72 -18.73
N GLU A 30 2.31 -17.36 -18.58
CA GLU A 30 3.10 -17.71 -17.39
C GLU A 30 2.62 -16.94 -16.17
N ARG A 31 2.32 -15.64 -16.32
CA ARG A 31 1.74 -14.80 -15.28
C ARG A 31 0.43 -15.38 -14.74
N LYS A 32 -0.50 -15.73 -15.64
CA LYS A 32 -1.78 -16.35 -15.28
C LYS A 32 -1.60 -17.68 -14.55
N LYS A 33 -0.66 -18.50 -15.03
CA LYS A 33 -0.32 -19.77 -14.37
C LYS A 33 0.15 -19.54 -12.94
N LEU A 34 1.07 -18.59 -12.72
CA LEU A 34 1.59 -18.29 -11.38
C LEU A 34 0.51 -17.69 -10.47
N LEU A 35 -0.36 -16.80 -10.97
CA LEU A 35 -1.48 -16.26 -10.19
C LEU A 35 -2.46 -17.34 -9.73
N SER A 36 -2.65 -18.39 -10.53
CA SER A 36 -3.49 -19.55 -10.16
C SER A 36 -2.79 -20.58 -9.29
N SER A 37 -1.52 -20.38 -8.95
CA SER A 37 -0.75 -21.34 -8.18
C SER A 37 -1.23 -21.44 -6.74
N LEU A 38 -1.21 -22.66 -6.19
CA LEU A 38 -1.41 -22.90 -4.76
C LEU A 38 -0.16 -22.51 -3.93
N VAL A 39 0.97 -22.24 -4.57
CA VAL A 39 2.21 -21.83 -3.91
C VAL A 39 2.24 -20.31 -3.84
N TRP A 40 2.08 -19.76 -2.63
CA TRP A 40 2.00 -18.31 -2.47
C TRP A 40 3.25 -17.56 -2.95
N GLN A 41 4.45 -18.17 -2.89
CA GLN A 41 5.68 -17.56 -3.38
C GLN A 41 5.64 -17.30 -4.89
N GLU A 42 4.93 -18.15 -5.66
CA GLU A 42 4.73 -17.97 -7.10
C GLU A 42 3.80 -16.78 -7.38
N ARG A 43 2.73 -16.62 -6.58
CA ARG A 43 1.84 -15.45 -6.64
C ARG A 43 2.55 -14.17 -6.22
N ALA A 44 3.38 -14.24 -5.17
CA ALA A 44 4.23 -13.13 -4.72
C ALA A 44 5.23 -12.69 -5.79
N GLN A 45 5.72 -13.61 -6.64
CA GLN A 45 6.56 -13.25 -7.77
C GLN A 45 5.79 -12.36 -8.76
N VAL A 46 4.55 -12.72 -9.09
CA VAL A 46 3.70 -11.87 -9.93
C VAL A 46 3.44 -10.52 -9.26
N ALA A 47 3.24 -10.51 -7.95
CA ALA A 47 3.07 -9.28 -7.18
C ALA A 47 4.24 -8.31 -7.29
N LEU A 48 5.44 -8.72 -7.73
CA LEU A 48 6.62 -7.85 -7.88
C LEU A 48 6.79 -7.28 -9.31
N GLU A 49 6.01 -7.74 -10.29
CA GLU A 49 6.10 -7.32 -11.70
C GLU A 49 5.68 -5.86 -11.89
N SER A 50 6.35 -5.10 -12.76
CA SER A 50 6.03 -3.67 -12.93
C SER A 50 4.76 -3.39 -13.75
N ASP A 51 4.37 -4.31 -14.63
CA ASP A 51 3.40 -4.12 -15.72
C ASP A 51 2.14 -5.00 -15.52
N LEU A 52 1.59 -4.96 -14.30
CA LEU A 52 0.37 -5.69 -13.97
C LEU A 52 -0.87 -5.02 -14.56
N SER A 53 -1.77 -5.84 -15.10
CA SER A 53 -3.09 -5.39 -15.50
C SER A 53 -3.99 -5.16 -14.28
N MET A 54 -5.12 -4.47 -14.46
CA MET A 54 -6.10 -4.29 -13.38
C MET A 54 -6.67 -5.62 -12.88
N ASP A 55 -6.83 -6.62 -13.76
CA ASP A 55 -7.29 -7.95 -13.37
C ASP A 55 -6.23 -8.68 -12.52
N ASP A 56 -4.95 -8.56 -12.87
CA ASP A 56 -3.84 -9.10 -12.07
C ASP A 56 -3.82 -8.46 -10.67
N LEU A 57 -3.95 -7.13 -10.61
CA LEU A 57 -4.02 -6.40 -9.34
C LEU A 57 -5.23 -6.82 -8.51
N ALA A 58 -6.40 -6.98 -9.13
CA ALA A 58 -7.62 -7.42 -8.47
C ALA A 58 -7.49 -8.82 -7.84
N ALA A 59 -6.77 -9.73 -8.50
CA ALA A 59 -6.46 -11.05 -7.94
C ALA A 59 -5.50 -10.93 -6.73
N LEU A 60 -4.42 -10.16 -6.88
CA LEU A 60 -3.36 -10.07 -5.88
C LEU A 60 -3.76 -9.33 -4.60
N VAL A 61 -4.54 -8.27 -4.69
CA VAL A 61 -4.99 -7.54 -3.48
C VAL A 61 -6.07 -8.31 -2.71
N ARG A 62 -6.73 -9.28 -3.34
CA ARG A 62 -7.68 -10.19 -2.68
C ARG A 62 -7.06 -11.56 -2.37
N ASP A 63 -5.74 -11.68 -2.49
CA ASP A 63 -5.04 -12.93 -2.23
C ASP A 63 -5.29 -13.38 -0.78
N GLU A 64 -5.51 -14.68 -0.59
CA GLU A 64 -5.68 -15.27 0.74
C GLU A 64 -4.44 -15.06 1.63
N GLU A 65 -3.25 -15.03 1.02
CA GLU A 65 -1.98 -14.87 1.71
C GLU A 65 -1.68 -13.39 1.97
N VAL A 66 -1.59 -13.04 3.26
CA VAL A 66 -1.30 -11.68 3.73
C VAL A 66 -0.03 -11.12 3.09
N THR A 67 1.01 -11.95 2.98
CA THR A 67 2.29 -11.55 2.42
C THR A 67 2.16 -11.06 0.97
N VAL A 68 1.33 -11.71 0.16
CA VAL A 68 1.11 -11.34 -1.25
C VAL A 68 0.37 -10.01 -1.34
N ARG A 69 -0.66 -9.82 -0.51
CA ARG A 69 -1.40 -8.55 -0.44
C ARG A 69 -0.49 -7.39 -0.05
N GLN A 70 0.31 -7.55 1.00
CA GLN A 70 1.22 -6.51 1.49
C GLN A 70 2.25 -6.11 0.44
N LEU A 71 2.87 -7.07 -0.25
CA LEU A 71 3.79 -6.79 -1.37
C LEU A 71 3.11 -5.99 -2.47
N THR A 72 1.84 -6.28 -2.75
CA THR A 72 1.07 -5.57 -3.77
C THR A 72 0.84 -4.10 -3.40
N TYR A 73 0.58 -3.80 -2.11
CA TYR A 73 0.43 -2.42 -1.62
C TYR A 73 1.75 -1.67 -1.47
N ASP A 74 2.85 -2.34 -1.16
CA ASP A 74 4.14 -1.66 -0.96
C ASP A 74 4.70 -1.06 -2.27
N LEU A 75 4.18 -1.48 -3.42
CA LEU A 75 4.67 -1.08 -4.74
C LEU A 75 4.05 0.22 -5.28
N HIS A 76 3.24 0.92 -4.47
CA HIS A 76 2.64 2.23 -4.78
C HIS A 76 2.03 2.32 -6.19
N ARG A 77 1.31 1.26 -6.58
CA ARG A 77 0.66 1.15 -7.89
C ARG A 77 -0.63 1.97 -7.92
N ASP A 78 -1.13 2.21 -9.13
CA ASP A 78 -2.46 2.76 -9.31
C ASP A 78 -3.50 1.64 -9.10
N ILE A 79 -3.93 1.45 -7.85
CA ILE A 79 -4.96 0.48 -7.47
C ILE A 79 -6.26 1.24 -7.26
N SER A 80 -7.33 0.79 -7.92
CA SER A 80 -8.65 1.41 -7.83
C SER A 80 -9.11 1.57 -6.37
N PRO A 81 -9.65 2.75 -5.99
CA PRO A 81 -10.17 2.97 -4.64
C PRO A 81 -11.32 2.02 -4.27
N VAL A 82 -12.13 1.59 -5.23
CA VAL A 82 -13.24 0.65 -4.99
C VAL A 82 -12.68 -0.67 -4.46
N LEU A 83 -11.65 -1.18 -5.14
CA LEU A 83 -11.00 -2.43 -4.80
C LEU A 83 -10.29 -2.36 -3.44
N LEU A 84 -9.56 -1.27 -3.17
CA LEU A 84 -8.92 -1.08 -1.87
C LEU A 84 -9.93 -1.01 -0.71
N ASN A 85 -11.08 -0.36 -0.92
CA ASN A 85 -12.14 -0.33 0.09
C ASN A 85 -12.75 -1.71 0.35
N GLU A 86 -13.04 -2.48 -0.70
CA GLU A 86 -13.56 -3.85 -0.57
C GLU A 86 -12.61 -4.75 0.21
N VAL A 87 -11.32 -4.70 -0.11
CA VAL A 87 -10.32 -5.49 0.59
C VAL A 87 -10.22 -5.06 2.05
N LEU A 88 -10.21 -3.76 2.31
CA LEU A 88 -10.08 -3.26 3.67
C LEU A 88 -11.28 -3.60 4.56
N ALA A 89 -12.47 -3.76 3.97
CA ALA A 89 -13.65 -4.27 4.69
C ALA A 89 -13.48 -5.73 5.16
N LEU A 90 -12.67 -6.53 4.46
CA LEU A 90 -12.39 -7.93 4.78
C LEU A 90 -11.13 -8.09 5.63
N TYR A 91 -10.12 -7.25 5.41
CA TYR A 91 -8.80 -7.32 6.02
C TYR A 91 -8.38 -5.96 6.59
N PRO A 92 -9.02 -5.49 7.69
CA PRO A 92 -8.75 -4.18 8.26
C PRO A 92 -7.29 -3.96 8.67
N ASP A 93 -6.58 -5.03 9.03
CA ASP A 93 -5.17 -5.00 9.44
C ASP A 93 -4.21 -4.59 8.31
N ASP A 94 -4.65 -4.60 7.05
CA ASP A 94 -3.84 -4.17 5.90
C ASP A 94 -3.82 -2.63 5.72
N ALA A 95 -4.65 -1.88 6.46
CA ALA A 95 -4.75 -0.41 6.37
C ALA A 95 -3.40 0.34 6.41
N PRO A 96 -2.44 0.00 7.30
CA PRO A 96 -1.17 0.72 7.36
C PRO A 96 -0.34 0.62 6.07
N ARG A 97 -0.44 -0.52 5.37
CA ARG A 97 0.26 -0.77 4.09
C ARG A 97 -0.40 -0.05 2.93
N MET A 98 -1.74 0.03 2.96
CA MET A 98 -2.51 0.76 1.96
C MET A 98 -2.41 2.28 2.10
N ALA A 99 -1.99 2.81 3.24
CA ALA A 99 -1.96 4.25 3.52
C ALA A 99 -1.14 5.08 2.51
N TYR A 100 -0.18 4.45 1.83
CA TYR A 100 0.70 5.10 0.86
C TYR A 100 0.26 4.93 -0.59
N GLN A 101 -0.84 4.21 -0.85
CA GLN A 101 -1.45 4.11 -2.17
C GLN A 101 -1.98 5.48 -2.63
N VAL A 102 -1.89 5.75 -3.94
CA VAL A 102 -2.42 7.00 -4.53
C VAL A 102 -3.90 7.17 -4.19
N HIS A 103 -4.67 6.09 -4.33
CA HIS A 103 -6.10 6.06 -4.02
C HIS A 103 -6.40 5.38 -2.68
N ALA A 104 -5.50 5.54 -1.70
CA ALA A 104 -5.71 5.01 -0.35
C ALA A 104 -7.11 5.36 0.19
N PRO A 105 -7.87 4.38 0.72
CA PRO A 105 -9.17 4.62 1.33
C PRO A 105 -9.03 5.46 2.60
N LEU A 106 -10.09 6.15 3.01
CA LEU A 106 -10.06 7.06 4.17
C LEU A 106 -9.53 6.39 5.44
N ALA A 107 -9.96 5.15 5.71
CA ALA A 107 -9.51 4.39 6.88
C ALA A 107 -8.00 4.11 6.86
N ALA A 108 -7.38 3.98 5.68
CA ALA A 108 -5.93 3.88 5.54
C ALA A 108 -5.24 5.25 5.60
N LEU A 109 -5.82 6.29 4.98
CA LEU A 109 -5.29 7.66 5.04
C LEU A 109 -5.16 8.19 6.46
N ARG A 110 -6.10 7.84 7.35
CA ARG A 110 -6.02 8.14 8.79
C ARG A 110 -4.68 7.73 9.41
N LEU A 111 -4.08 6.63 8.93
CA LEU A 111 -2.83 6.05 9.40
C LEU A 111 -1.59 6.58 8.65
N LYS A 112 -1.78 7.43 7.63
CA LYS A 112 -0.66 8.00 6.86
C LYS A 112 0.07 9.01 7.73
N ARG A 113 1.40 8.90 7.80
CA ARG A 113 2.24 9.87 8.52
C ARG A 113 2.20 11.23 7.85
N PHE A 114 2.06 12.30 8.62
CA PHE A 114 1.83 13.66 8.11
C PHE A 114 2.93 14.12 7.13
N ASN A 115 4.20 13.86 7.43
CA ASN A 115 5.28 14.26 6.53
C ASN A 115 5.22 13.57 5.17
N PHE A 116 4.68 12.36 5.11
CA PHE A 116 4.53 11.58 3.87
C PHE A 116 3.20 11.83 3.16
N ALA A 117 2.23 12.49 3.81
CA ALA A 117 0.99 12.88 3.18
C ALA A 117 1.23 14.08 2.23
N SER A 118 0.87 13.93 0.96
CA SER A 118 0.79 15.04 0.01
C SER A 118 -0.33 16.00 0.40
N ARG A 119 -0.38 17.17 -0.25
CA ARG A 119 -1.51 18.10 -0.08
C ARG A 119 -2.84 17.43 -0.42
N ASP A 120 -2.88 16.70 -1.53
CA ASP A 120 -4.08 15.98 -1.97
C ASP A 120 -4.51 14.88 -0.98
N ASP A 121 -3.56 14.22 -0.32
CA ASP A 121 -3.88 13.27 0.76
C ASP A 121 -4.56 13.96 1.94
N ILE A 122 -4.03 15.12 2.34
CA ILE A 122 -4.55 15.92 3.45
C ILE A 122 -5.95 16.45 3.10
N GLU A 123 -6.13 16.99 1.90
CA GLU A 123 -7.43 17.51 1.45
C GLU A 123 -8.49 16.40 1.39
N ARG A 124 -8.15 15.20 0.88
CA ARG A 124 -9.04 14.04 0.91
C ARG A 124 -9.36 13.56 2.32
N TYR A 125 -8.36 13.57 3.21
CA TYR A 125 -8.56 13.23 4.61
C TYR A 125 -9.54 14.21 5.29
N LEU A 126 -9.31 15.51 5.16
CA LEU A 126 -10.15 16.57 5.74
C LEU A 126 -11.60 16.50 5.22
N ALA A 127 -11.76 16.35 3.91
CA ALA A 127 -13.07 16.16 3.30
C ALA A 127 -13.74 14.86 3.79
N GLY A 128 -12.98 13.78 3.90
CA GLY A 128 -13.48 12.47 4.32
C GLY A 128 -13.95 12.43 5.78
N ILE A 129 -13.36 13.24 6.67
CA ILE A 129 -13.82 13.38 8.05
C ILE A 129 -14.86 14.49 8.25
N GLY A 130 -15.15 15.27 7.21
CA GLY A 130 -16.09 16.39 7.28
C GLY A 130 -15.59 17.57 8.13
N ALA A 131 -14.29 17.87 8.10
CA ALA A 131 -13.74 19.01 8.82
C ALA A 131 -14.31 20.33 8.29
N ASP A 132 -14.63 21.26 9.20
CA ASP A 132 -15.07 22.60 8.80
C ASP A 132 -13.90 23.45 8.26
N GLU A 133 -14.22 24.63 7.72
CA GLU A 133 -13.21 25.51 7.12
C GLU A 133 -12.15 26.00 8.14
N ALA A 134 -12.56 26.25 9.39
CA ALA A 134 -11.65 26.73 10.42
C ALA A 134 -10.68 25.63 10.85
N THR A 135 -11.18 24.43 11.11
CA THR A 135 -10.35 23.26 11.44
C THR A 135 -9.44 22.90 10.27
N SER A 136 -9.95 22.91 9.04
CA SER A 136 -9.15 22.63 7.84
C SER A 136 -8.01 23.63 7.68
N ARG A 137 -8.28 24.92 7.89
CA ARG A 137 -7.26 25.98 7.84
C ARG A 137 -6.22 25.82 8.95
N ALA A 138 -6.65 25.51 10.17
CA ALA A 138 -5.74 25.25 11.29
C ALA A 138 -4.84 24.04 11.01
N PHE A 139 -5.41 22.93 10.55
CA PHE A 139 -4.66 21.72 10.22
C PHE A 139 -3.63 21.97 9.10
N LEU A 140 -4.04 22.64 8.02
CA LEU A 140 -3.16 22.98 6.90
C LEU A 140 -2.04 23.96 7.28
N SER A 141 -2.16 24.67 8.40
CA SER A 141 -1.12 25.56 8.91
C SER A 141 0.01 24.84 9.67
N ILE A 142 -0.18 23.56 10.00
CA ILE A 142 0.82 22.78 10.74
C ILE A 142 2.07 22.57 9.87
N VAL A 143 3.22 22.92 10.42
CA VAL A 143 4.50 22.79 9.74
C VAL A 143 4.98 21.33 9.80
N LYS A 144 5.38 20.80 8.64
CA LYS A 144 6.06 19.50 8.54
C LYS A 144 7.44 19.56 9.20
N SER A 145 7.65 18.74 10.21
CA SER A 145 8.90 18.64 10.99
C SER A 145 9.13 17.18 11.38
N PRO A 146 10.33 16.79 11.86
CA PRO A 146 10.55 15.42 12.36
C PRO A 146 9.55 15.02 13.46
N GLU A 147 9.14 15.95 14.32
CA GLU A 147 8.18 15.70 15.40
C GLU A 147 6.78 15.42 14.85
N THR A 148 6.25 16.28 13.98
CA THR A 148 4.93 16.07 13.35
C THR A 148 4.95 14.92 12.36
N GLY A 149 6.11 14.57 11.80
CA GLY A 149 6.30 13.42 10.92
C GLY A 149 6.15 12.07 11.59
N LEU A 150 6.20 12.00 12.92
CA LEU A 150 5.92 10.78 13.68
C LEU A 150 4.41 10.52 13.83
N LEU A 151 3.61 11.59 13.80
CA LEU A 151 2.16 11.52 13.94
C LEU A 151 1.50 11.20 12.59
N THR A 152 0.45 10.39 12.68
CA THR A 152 -0.49 10.15 11.60
C THR A 152 -1.44 11.33 11.41
N LEU A 153 -2.16 11.38 10.28
CA LEU A 153 -3.15 12.44 10.05
C LEU A 153 -4.22 12.47 11.14
N ASP A 154 -4.66 11.30 11.63
CA ASP A 154 -5.68 11.19 12.68
C ASP A 154 -5.17 11.67 14.04
N GLU A 155 -3.95 11.28 14.42
CA GLU A 155 -3.33 11.75 15.67
C GLU A 155 -3.09 13.26 15.64
N LEU A 156 -2.66 13.80 14.50
CA LEU A 156 -2.45 15.23 14.34
C LEU A 156 -3.76 16.02 14.36
N MET A 157 -4.85 15.45 13.83
CA MET A 157 -6.18 16.08 13.88
C MET A 157 -6.66 16.26 15.33
N GLY A 158 -6.28 15.33 16.21
CA GLY A 158 -6.50 15.47 17.65
C GLY A 158 -5.92 16.76 18.24
N THR A 159 -4.83 17.29 17.69
CA THR A 159 -4.19 18.50 18.24
C THR A 159 -4.90 19.81 17.86
N VAL A 160 -5.76 19.81 16.84
CA VAL A 160 -6.52 20.99 16.38
C VAL A 160 -7.99 20.97 16.78
N SER A 161 -8.47 19.84 17.32
CA SER A 161 -9.87 19.64 17.72
C SER A 161 -10.13 20.00 19.19
N HIS A 162 -9.21 20.75 19.82
CA HIS A 162 -9.23 21.16 21.23
C HIS A 162 -9.29 22.67 21.40
#